data_AF-A0A1W0WLC6-F1
#
_entry.id   AF-A0A1W0WLC6-F1
#
_cell.length_a   1.000
_cell.length_b   1.000
_cell.length_c   1.000
_cell.angle_alpha   90.00
_cell.angle_beta   90.00
_cell.angle_gamma   90.00
#
_symmetry.space_group_name_H-M   'P 1'
#
loop_
_entity.id
_entity.type
_entity.pdbx_description
1 polymer ?
#
loop_
_entity_poly.entity_id
_entity_poly.type
_entity_poly.pdbx_seq_one_letter_code
_entity_poly.pdbx_strand_id
1 'polypeptide(L)'
;MLLNSFLYFAWLTITLPVVVWGLQELAAGCGKNGKHCISRPPDCLSDPKLCTQIATVTPAASGVVHVHIKAKGSRLKNRWIGLGFSEDDNMGNDAVIVCFHNETTTAAELSYNQDHFNLGSAGVDQKYLHPTKTKGEDDTIHCSLDLYKKLSVKEHEFDLSKPHYFLFSSGPLKTGRIAKHDKLPIVSIEPYVFP
;
A
#
# COMPACT_ATOMS: atom_id res chain seq x y z
N MET A 1 -17.25 -11.39 -67.30
CA MET A 1 -17.85 -12.00 -66.10
C MET A 1 -16.89 -13.08 -65.64
N LEU A 2 -16.29 -13.15 -64.46
CA LEU A 2 -16.40 -12.60 -63.10
C LEU A 2 -15.05 -12.99 -62.43
N LEU A 3 -14.47 -12.40 -61.39
CA LEU A 3 -14.58 -11.16 -60.64
C LEU A 3 -13.21 -11.06 -59.90
N ASN A 4 -12.63 -9.86 -59.80
CA ASN A 4 -11.35 -9.61 -59.12
C ASN A 4 -11.43 -9.91 -57.60
N SER A 5 -10.50 -10.71 -57.08
CA SER A 5 -10.30 -10.89 -55.63
C SER A 5 -9.47 -9.73 -55.07
N PHE A 6 -10.10 -8.87 -54.27
CA PHE A 6 -9.45 -7.88 -53.42
C PHE A 6 -8.96 -8.55 -52.13
N LEU A 7 -7.65 -8.54 -51.91
CA LEU A 7 -7.03 -8.92 -50.64
C LEU A 7 -7.22 -7.79 -49.62
N TYR A 8 -8.11 -7.98 -48.65
CA TYR A 8 -8.22 -7.12 -47.48
C TYR A 8 -7.12 -7.51 -46.47
N PHE A 9 -6.14 -6.63 -46.27
CA PHE A 9 -5.22 -6.72 -45.13
C PHE A 9 -5.97 -6.27 -43.86
N ALA A 10 -6.37 -7.24 -43.04
CA ALA A 10 -6.85 -6.96 -41.69
C ALA A 10 -5.65 -6.52 -40.82
N TRP A 11 -5.63 -5.25 -40.42
CA TRP A 11 -4.71 -4.75 -39.41
C TRP A 11 -5.15 -5.30 -38.05
N LEU A 12 -4.45 -6.31 -37.55
CA LEU A 12 -4.57 -6.72 -36.15
C LEU A 12 -4.02 -5.59 -35.27
N THR A 13 -4.90 -4.84 -34.64
CA THR A 13 -4.52 -4.01 -33.50
C THR A 13 -4.18 -4.95 -32.35
N ILE A 14 -2.89 -5.16 -32.10
CA ILE A 14 -2.40 -5.80 -30.88
C ILE A 14 -2.82 -4.89 -29.73
N THR A 15 -3.95 -5.21 -29.09
CA THR A 15 -4.27 -4.65 -27.78
C THR A 15 -3.26 -5.25 -26.83
N LEU A 16 -2.23 -4.47 -26.47
CA LEU A 16 -1.34 -4.84 -25.38
C LEU A 16 -2.23 -5.17 -24.18
N PRO A 17 -2.08 -6.34 -23.54
CA PRO A 17 -2.88 -6.66 -22.37
C PRO A 17 -2.65 -5.53 -21.37
N VAL A 18 -3.75 -4.89 -20.96
CA VAL A 18 -3.72 -3.95 -19.83
C VAL A 18 -3.03 -4.70 -18.72
N VAL A 19 -1.81 -4.29 -18.36
CA VAL A 19 -1.04 -4.93 -17.30
C VAL A 19 -1.86 -4.74 -16.04
N VAL A 20 -2.63 -5.76 -15.69
CA VAL A 20 -3.32 -5.84 -14.41
C VAL A 20 -2.19 -6.04 -13.41
N TRP A 21 -1.75 -4.93 -12.82
CA TRP A 21 -0.70 -4.89 -11.80
C TRP A 21 -1.04 -5.91 -10.72
N GLY A 22 -0.47 -7.11 -10.78
CA GLY A 22 -0.79 -8.18 -9.84
C GLY A 22 -0.06 -7.96 -8.52
N LEU A 23 -0.51 -8.61 -7.44
CA LEU A 23 0.31 -8.72 -6.23
C LEU A 23 1.67 -9.36 -6.53
N GLN A 24 1.76 -10.18 -7.57
CA GLN A 24 3.01 -10.74 -8.09
C GLN A 24 4.04 -9.68 -8.47
N GLU A 25 3.62 -8.58 -9.08
CA GLU A 25 4.52 -7.52 -9.51
C GLU A 25 5.02 -6.71 -8.31
N LEU A 26 4.15 -6.45 -7.33
CA LEU A 26 4.58 -5.84 -6.07
C LEU A 26 5.55 -6.75 -5.31
N ALA A 27 5.29 -8.07 -5.27
CA ALA A 27 6.19 -9.02 -4.61
C ALA A 27 7.54 -9.19 -5.34
N ALA A 28 7.61 -8.89 -6.63
CA ALA A 28 8.83 -9.00 -7.39
C ALA A 28 9.91 -8.09 -6.81
N GLY A 29 11.08 -8.67 -6.49
CA GLY A 29 12.22 -7.92 -5.95
C GLY A 29 12.17 -7.66 -4.45
N CYS A 30 11.21 -8.20 -3.69
CA CYS A 30 11.26 -8.16 -2.23
C CYS A 30 12.59 -8.71 -1.69
N GLY A 31 13.22 -7.99 -0.76
CA GLY A 31 14.52 -8.31 -0.20
C GLY A 31 15.72 -7.95 -1.11
N LYS A 32 15.49 -7.32 -2.26
CA LYS A 32 16.54 -6.91 -3.21
C LYS A 32 16.58 -5.39 -3.35
N ASN A 33 17.76 -4.82 -3.51
CA ASN A 33 17.97 -3.39 -3.79
C ASN A 33 17.25 -2.45 -2.80
N GLY A 34 17.20 -2.83 -1.52
CA GLY A 34 16.51 -2.05 -0.47
C GLY A 34 14.98 -2.10 -0.53
N LYS A 35 14.38 -2.92 -1.40
CA LYS A 35 12.92 -3.13 -1.41
C LYS A 35 12.52 -4.02 -0.24
N HIS A 36 11.86 -3.43 0.74
CA HIS A 36 11.31 -4.13 1.89
C HIS A 36 9.82 -4.40 1.66
N CYS A 37 9.35 -5.55 2.11
CA CYS A 37 7.99 -6.02 1.87
C CYS A 37 7.40 -6.65 3.11
N ILE A 38 6.10 -6.47 3.27
CA ILE A 38 5.30 -7.13 4.30
C ILE A 38 3.98 -7.57 3.68
N SER A 39 3.49 -8.75 4.04
CA SER A 39 2.33 -9.36 3.37
C SER A 39 1.37 -10.03 4.33
N ARG A 40 0.17 -10.30 3.82
CA ARG A 40 -0.82 -11.16 4.47
C ARG A 40 -1.32 -12.21 3.45
N PRO A 41 -1.16 -13.51 3.73
CA PRO A 41 -0.40 -14.13 4.83
C PRO A 41 1.09 -13.70 4.89
N PRO A 42 1.79 -13.79 6.03
CA PRO A 42 3.18 -13.30 6.16
C PRO A 42 4.20 -14.04 5.29
N ASP A 43 3.93 -15.31 4.95
CA ASP A 43 4.80 -16.22 4.21
C ASP A 43 4.48 -16.29 2.70
N CYS A 44 3.47 -15.55 2.24
CA CYS A 44 2.98 -15.62 0.86
C CYS A 44 3.92 -14.95 -0.16
N LEU A 45 4.97 -14.24 0.25
CA LEU A 45 5.92 -13.64 -0.70
C LEU A 45 6.66 -14.69 -1.56
N SER A 46 6.74 -15.93 -1.08
CA SER A 46 7.29 -17.08 -1.81
C SER A 46 6.38 -17.57 -2.95
N ASP A 47 5.05 -17.44 -2.77
CA ASP A 47 4.03 -17.66 -3.80
C ASP A 47 3.01 -16.51 -3.77
N PRO A 48 3.30 -15.39 -4.46
CA PRO A 48 2.48 -14.17 -4.36
C PRO A 48 1.03 -14.33 -4.84
N LYS A 49 0.70 -15.45 -5.48
CA LYS A 49 -0.70 -15.80 -5.80
C LYS A 49 -1.52 -16.03 -4.53
N LEU A 50 -0.89 -16.54 -3.47
CA LEU A 50 -1.49 -16.76 -2.15
C LEU A 50 -1.61 -15.47 -1.33
N CYS A 51 -0.87 -14.42 -1.69
CA CYS A 51 -1.01 -13.14 -1.02
C CYS A 51 -2.38 -12.54 -1.26
N THR A 52 -2.99 -12.08 -0.18
CA THR A 52 -4.21 -11.27 -0.21
C THR A 52 -3.90 -9.79 -0.04
N GLN A 53 -2.80 -9.47 0.64
CA GLN A 53 -2.37 -8.10 0.90
C GLN A 53 -0.84 -8.03 0.86
N ILE A 54 -0.29 -6.98 0.27
CA ILE A 54 1.14 -6.68 0.25
C ILE A 54 1.32 -5.18 0.44
N ALA A 55 2.26 -4.80 1.28
CA ALA A 55 2.88 -3.49 1.25
C ALA A 55 4.36 -3.61 0.90
N THR A 56 4.87 -2.67 0.11
CA THR A 56 6.28 -2.57 -0.22
C THR A 56 6.77 -1.16 -0.02
N VAL A 57 7.99 -1.02 0.48
CA VAL A 57 8.68 0.27 0.63
C VAL A 57 10.04 0.15 -0.05
N THR A 58 10.35 1.14 -0.87
CA THR A 58 11.55 1.15 -1.70
C THR A 58 12.25 2.50 -1.56
N PRO A 59 13.59 2.53 -1.39
CA PRO A 59 14.35 3.76 -1.49
C PRO A 59 14.08 4.46 -2.82
N ALA A 60 13.93 5.78 -2.77
CA ALA A 60 13.85 6.64 -3.94
C ALA A 60 14.99 7.67 -3.91
N ALA A 61 15.22 8.34 -5.04
CA ALA A 61 16.05 9.54 -5.03
C ALA A 61 15.37 10.63 -4.19
N SER A 62 16.13 11.58 -3.64
CA SER A 62 15.63 12.83 -3.03
C SER A 62 14.86 12.74 -1.70
N GLY A 63 15.28 11.91 -0.76
CA GLY A 63 14.78 12.02 0.63
C GLY A 63 13.38 11.45 0.86
N VAL A 64 12.84 10.71 -0.12
CA VAL A 64 11.55 10.03 -0.06
C VAL A 64 11.71 8.53 -0.21
N VAL A 65 10.66 7.78 0.13
CA VAL A 65 10.51 6.35 -0.19
C VAL A 65 9.24 6.15 -1.01
N HIS A 66 9.29 5.22 -1.95
CA HIS A 66 8.12 4.77 -2.70
C HIS A 66 7.40 3.70 -1.91
N VAL A 67 6.12 3.93 -1.60
CA VAL A 67 5.26 2.98 -0.89
C VAL A 67 4.16 2.49 -1.84
N HIS A 68 3.99 1.17 -1.89
CA HIS A 68 2.85 0.54 -2.53
C HIS A 68 2.10 -0.29 -1.51
N ILE A 69 0.78 -0.12 -1.42
CA ILE A 69 -0.12 -0.94 -0.58
C ILE A 69 -1.19 -1.48 -1.49
N LYS A 70 -1.35 -2.80 -1.52
CA LYS A 70 -2.37 -3.45 -2.33
C LYS A 70 -3.04 -4.60 -1.58
N ALA A 71 -4.35 -4.71 -1.75
CA ALA A 71 -5.10 -5.90 -1.38
C ALA A 71 -5.98 -6.38 -2.54
N LYS A 72 -6.26 -7.70 -2.50
CA LYS A 72 -7.29 -8.36 -3.28
C LYS A 72 -8.13 -9.25 -2.37
N GLY A 73 -9.41 -9.38 -2.65
CA GLY A 73 -10.29 -10.31 -1.93
C GLY A 73 -11.76 -9.98 -2.10
N SER A 74 -12.65 -10.90 -1.74
CA SER A 74 -14.08 -10.61 -1.76
C SER A 74 -14.42 -9.60 -0.66
N ARG A 75 -15.03 -8.47 -1.05
CA ARG A 75 -15.54 -7.40 -0.16
C ARG A 75 -14.46 -6.46 0.40
N LEU A 76 -13.84 -5.70 -0.51
CA LEU A 76 -12.95 -4.60 -0.15
C LEU A 76 -13.62 -3.21 -0.11
N LYS A 77 -14.93 -3.13 -0.36
CA LYS A 77 -15.70 -1.91 -0.12
C LYS A 77 -15.80 -1.58 1.37
N ASN A 78 -15.65 -0.31 1.75
CA ASN A 78 -15.61 0.18 3.14
C ASN A 78 -14.51 -0.46 3.97
N ARG A 79 -13.31 -0.56 3.42
CA ARG A 79 -12.16 -1.18 4.06
C ARG A 79 -10.96 -0.26 4.03
N TRP A 80 -10.07 -0.47 4.99
CA TRP A 80 -8.77 0.15 5.05
C TRP A 80 -7.67 -0.90 5.16
N ILE A 81 -6.49 -0.56 4.69
CA ILE A 81 -5.24 -1.29 4.84
C ILE A 81 -4.19 -0.27 5.29
N GLY A 82 -3.51 -0.57 6.38
CA GLY A 82 -2.57 0.34 7.03
C GLY A 82 -1.16 -0.23 7.05
N LEU A 83 -0.18 0.64 6.83
CA LEU A 83 1.24 0.38 7.08
C LEU A 83 1.73 1.39 8.12
N GLY A 84 2.04 0.91 9.30
CA GLY A 84 2.69 1.68 10.37
C GLY A 84 4.20 1.56 10.31
N PHE A 85 4.88 2.66 10.61
CA PHE A 85 6.31 2.74 10.84
C PHE A 85 6.51 2.98 12.34
N SER A 86 6.99 1.95 13.05
CA SER A 86 7.13 1.98 14.51
C SER A 86 8.58 1.87 14.95
N GLU A 87 8.93 2.48 16.06
CA GLU A 87 10.26 2.36 16.67
C GLU A 87 10.44 1.03 17.43
N ASP A 88 9.35 0.31 17.68
CA ASP A 88 9.33 -1.02 18.31
C ASP A 88 8.40 -2.00 17.56
N ASP A 89 8.21 -3.22 18.10
CA ASP A 89 7.41 -4.27 17.47
C ASP A 89 5.92 -4.26 17.88
N ASN A 90 5.43 -3.18 18.50
CA ASN A 90 4.08 -3.04 19.02
C ASN A 90 3.35 -1.84 18.43
N MET A 91 2.02 -1.92 18.38
CA MET A 91 1.20 -0.76 18.03
C MET A 91 1.23 0.25 19.18
N GLY A 92 1.94 1.35 18.96
CA GLY A 92 2.17 2.40 19.93
C GLY A 92 2.05 3.78 19.30
N ASN A 93 3.10 4.59 19.42
CA ASN A 93 3.13 5.95 18.90
C ASN A 93 3.70 5.98 17.48
N ASP A 94 2.88 5.59 16.50
CA ASP A 94 3.36 5.28 15.15
C ASP A 94 2.82 6.25 14.09
N ALA A 95 3.66 6.58 13.10
CA ALA A 95 3.20 7.14 11.84
C ALA A 95 2.57 6.03 10.99
N VAL A 96 1.35 6.24 10.51
CA VAL A 96 0.62 5.22 9.77
C VAL A 96 0.09 5.77 8.44
N ILE A 97 0.47 5.12 7.35
CA ILE A 97 -0.22 5.27 6.06
C ILE A 97 -1.49 4.44 6.11
N VAL A 98 -2.64 5.06 5.86
CA VAL A 98 -3.92 4.38 5.69
C VAL A 98 -4.36 4.50 4.24
N CYS A 99 -4.38 3.38 3.53
CA CYS A 99 -4.98 3.25 2.20
C CYS A 99 -6.39 2.68 2.37
N PHE A 100 -7.42 3.42 1.96
CA PHE A 100 -8.81 3.01 2.18
C PHE A 100 -9.67 3.18 0.94
N HIS A 101 -10.72 2.36 0.87
CA HIS A 101 -11.78 2.48 -0.12
C HIS A 101 -13.12 2.49 0.62
N ASN A 102 -13.85 3.61 0.52
CA ASN A 102 -15.22 3.72 1.00
C ASN A 102 -16.21 3.39 -0.14
N GLU A 103 -17.48 3.76 0.00
CA GLU A 103 -18.51 3.49 -1.01
C GLU A 103 -18.15 3.91 -2.44
N THR A 104 -17.38 4.99 -2.61
CA THR A 104 -17.12 5.61 -3.92
C THR A 104 -15.68 6.11 -4.09
N THR A 105 -14.94 6.29 -3.00
CA THR A 105 -13.67 7.01 -2.96
C THR A 105 -12.56 6.10 -2.49
N THR A 106 -11.40 6.22 -3.13
CA THR A 106 -10.17 5.54 -2.71
C THR A 106 -9.08 6.57 -2.46
N ALA A 107 -8.51 6.56 -1.27
CA ALA A 107 -7.49 7.54 -0.87
C ALA A 107 -6.42 6.89 0.01
N ALA A 108 -5.28 7.58 0.11
CA ALA A 108 -4.22 7.29 1.04
C ALA A 108 -3.96 8.53 1.90
N GLU A 109 -3.89 8.36 3.22
CA GLU A 109 -3.68 9.45 4.17
C GLU A 109 -2.66 9.05 5.24
N LEU A 110 -1.92 10.02 5.76
CA LEU A 110 -1.18 9.89 7.01
C LEU A 110 -2.14 10.02 8.19
N SER A 111 -1.94 9.13 9.15
CA SER A 111 -2.59 9.12 10.44
C SER A 111 -1.57 8.81 11.53
N TYR A 112 -2.02 8.88 12.78
CA TYR A 112 -1.19 8.66 13.95
C TYR A 112 -1.82 7.61 14.85
N ASN A 113 -1.04 6.62 15.25
CA ASN A 113 -1.38 5.81 16.41
C ASN A 113 -0.90 6.52 17.67
N GLN A 114 -1.73 6.51 18.70
CA GLN A 114 -1.37 6.84 20.06
C GLN A 114 -1.75 5.64 20.93
N ASP A 115 -0.75 5.03 21.56
CA ASP A 115 -0.89 3.72 22.22
C ASP A 115 -1.57 2.71 21.28
N HIS A 116 -2.70 2.12 21.68
CA HIS A 116 -3.45 1.13 20.90
C HIS A 116 -4.63 1.72 20.12
N PHE A 117 -4.63 3.04 19.87
CA PHE A 117 -5.70 3.73 19.16
C PHE A 117 -5.14 4.55 17.99
N ASN A 118 -5.86 4.59 16.87
CA ASN A 118 -5.53 5.49 15.78
C ASN A 118 -6.41 6.74 15.84
N LEU A 119 -5.78 7.92 15.82
CA LEU A 119 -6.45 9.21 15.94
C LEU A 119 -6.99 9.74 14.59
N GLY A 120 -6.80 9.01 13.50
CA GLY A 120 -7.12 9.40 12.14
C GLY A 120 -6.19 10.48 11.59
N SER A 121 -6.59 11.07 10.46
CA SER A 121 -5.85 12.11 9.74
C SER A 121 -6.17 13.55 10.21
N ALA A 122 -7.14 13.71 11.12
CA ALA A 122 -7.55 15.01 11.60
C ALA A 122 -6.41 15.73 12.35
N GLY A 123 -5.99 16.88 11.81
CA GLY A 123 -4.86 17.65 12.32
C GLY A 123 -3.48 17.03 12.03
N VAL A 124 -3.41 16.06 11.12
CA VAL A 124 -2.14 15.52 10.60
C VAL A 124 -1.79 16.24 9.30
N ASP A 125 -0.58 16.78 9.23
CA ASP A 125 -0.06 17.43 8.03
C ASP A 125 0.20 16.39 6.92
N GLN A 126 -0.61 16.45 5.87
CA GLN A 126 -0.54 15.51 4.74
C GLN A 126 0.57 15.85 3.75
N LYS A 127 1.31 16.96 3.90
CA LYS A 127 2.34 17.37 2.93
C LYS A 127 3.47 16.34 2.77
N TYR A 128 3.64 15.46 3.76
CA TYR A 128 4.68 14.44 3.74
C TYR A 128 4.30 13.20 2.91
N LEU A 129 3.05 13.10 2.47
CA LEU A 129 2.53 11.98 1.70
C LEU A 129 1.95 12.47 0.38
N HIS A 130 2.42 11.90 -0.72
CA HIS A 130 2.00 12.26 -2.07
C HIS A 130 1.46 11.03 -2.80
N PRO A 131 0.12 10.83 -2.83
CA PRO A 131 -0.46 9.73 -3.57
C PRO A 131 -0.21 9.91 -5.06
N THR A 132 0.45 8.93 -5.68
CA THR A 132 0.70 8.90 -7.13
C THR A 132 -0.34 8.07 -7.87
N LYS A 133 -0.98 7.12 -7.17
CA LYS A 133 -2.08 6.31 -7.70
C LYS A 133 -2.96 5.81 -6.57
N THR A 134 -4.27 5.99 -6.67
CA THR A 134 -5.25 5.31 -5.82
C THR A 134 -6.30 4.64 -6.69
N LYS A 135 -6.63 3.38 -6.39
CA LYS A 135 -7.69 2.62 -7.07
C LYS A 135 -8.38 1.70 -6.07
N GLY A 136 -9.70 1.75 -6.05
CA GLY A 136 -10.53 0.87 -5.25
C GLY A 136 -11.74 0.41 -6.04
N GLU A 137 -12.00 -0.88 -5.96
CA GLU A 137 -13.12 -1.61 -6.54
C GLU A 137 -13.63 -2.59 -5.47
N ASP A 138 -14.74 -3.28 -5.75
CA ASP A 138 -15.35 -4.21 -4.79
C ASP A 138 -14.39 -5.32 -4.31
N ASP A 139 -13.37 -5.65 -5.12
CA ASP A 139 -12.43 -6.74 -4.85
C ASP A 139 -10.97 -6.32 -4.70
N THR A 140 -10.65 -5.03 -4.88
CA THR A 140 -9.27 -4.53 -4.95
C THR A 140 -9.14 -3.17 -4.28
N ILE A 141 -8.07 -2.99 -3.49
CA ILE A 141 -7.60 -1.67 -3.05
C ILE A 141 -6.13 -1.56 -3.44
N HIS A 142 -5.74 -0.43 -4.01
CA HIS A 142 -4.36 -0.14 -4.38
C HIS A 142 -4.04 1.33 -4.17
N CYS A 143 -3.00 1.60 -3.38
CA CYS A 143 -2.37 2.90 -3.26
C CYS A 143 -0.89 2.81 -3.61
N SER A 144 -0.42 3.71 -4.46
CA SER A 144 0.99 4.04 -4.67
C SER A 144 1.21 5.48 -4.23
N LEU A 145 2.30 5.75 -3.53
CA LEU A 145 2.60 7.07 -3.01
C LEU A 145 4.10 7.26 -2.77
N ASP A 146 4.49 8.53 -2.68
CA ASP A 146 5.79 8.94 -2.17
C ASP A 146 5.61 9.44 -0.73
N LEU A 147 6.49 8.99 0.16
CA LEU A 147 6.52 9.40 1.56
C LEU A 147 7.88 10.04 1.86
N TYR A 148 7.90 11.24 2.42
CA TYR A 148 9.15 11.81 2.92
C TYR A 148 9.72 10.96 4.05
N LYS A 149 11.03 10.71 4.03
CA LYS A 149 11.71 9.96 5.09
C LYS A 149 11.66 10.68 6.43
N LYS A 150 11.67 12.01 6.41
CA LYS A 150 11.50 12.85 7.60
C LYS A 150 10.12 13.46 7.56
N LEU A 151 9.30 13.14 8.56
CA LEU A 151 7.93 13.59 8.64
C LEU A 151 7.54 13.93 10.07
N SER A 152 6.62 14.86 10.21
CA SER A 152 6.03 15.23 11.50
C SER A 152 4.56 14.84 11.47
N VAL A 153 4.17 13.96 12.39
CA VAL A 153 2.79 13.53 12.54
C VAL A 153 2.34 13.96 13.94
N LYS A 154 1.45 14.97 13.98
CA LYS A 154 1.12 15.71 15.21
C LYS A 154 2.39 16.32 15.82
N GLU A 155 2.67 16.04 17.09
CA GLU A 155 3.83 16.58 17.82
C GLU A 155 5.07 15.65 17.74
N HIS A 156 4.99 14.57 16.96
CA HIS A 156 6.06 13.56 16.87
C HIS A 156 6.79 13.65 15.53
N GLU A 157 8.11 13.56 15.59
CA GLU A 157 8.98 13.48 14.42
C GLU A 157 9.38 12.03 14.16
N PHE A 158 9.29 11.62 12.90
CA PHE A 158 9.71 10.31 12.43
C PHE A 158 10.83 10.49 11.40
N ASP A 159 11.86 9.65 11.51
CA ASP A 159 12.98 9.60 10.58
C ASP A 159 13.17 8.16 10.09
N LEU A 160 12.70 7.87 8.89
CA LEU A 160 12.79 6.55 8.26
C LEU A 160 14.23 6.18 7.86
N SER A 161 15.20 7.09 8.03
CA SER A 161 16.63 6.77 7.99
C SER A 161 17.17 6.22 9.32
N LYS A 162 16.30 6.02 10.32
CA LYS A 162 16.57 5.24 11.54
C LYS A 162 15.79 3.92 11.52
N PRO A 163 16.18 2.93 12.35
CA PRO A 163 15.48 1.64 12.42
C PRO A 163 14.00 1.79 12.77
N HIS A 164 13.14 1.13 12.02
CA HIS A 164 11.71 1.05 12.32
C HIS A 164 11.10 -0.27 11.84
N TYR A 165 10.18 -0.83 12.62
CA TYR A 165 9.38 -1.98 12.24
C TYR A 165 8.22 -1.57 11.34
N PHE A 166 7.81 -2.50 10.47
CA PHE A 166 6.55 -2.39 9.74
C PHE A 166 5.43 -3.08 10.49
N LEU A 167 4.34 -2.36 10.71
CA LEU A 167 3.11 -2.88 11.28
C LEU A 167 2.02 -2.87 10.22
N PHE A 168 1.62 -4.04 9.74
CA PHE A 168 0.73 -4.18 8.60
C PHE A 168 -0.61 -4.81 8.97
N SER A 169 -1.69 -4.04 8.78
CA SER A 169 -3.02 -4.47 9.18
C SER A 169 -4.13 -3.96 8.26
N SER A 170 -5.33 -4.49 8.45
CA SER A 170 -6.52 -4.05 7.71
C SER A 170 -7.77 -4.25 8.54
N GLY A 171 -8.81 -3.46 8.21
CA GLY A 171 -10.05 -3.46 8.95
C GLY A 171 -11.17 -2.74 8.21
N PRO A 172 -12.35 -2.65 8.85
CA PRO A 172 -13.50 -1.96 8.28
C PRO A 172 -13.40 -0.45 8.52
N LEU A 173 -13.99 0.30 7.59
CA LEU A 173 -14.42 1.67 7.84
C LEU A 173 -15.78 1.63 8.54
N LYS A 174 -15.92 2.37 9.64
CA LYS A 174 -17.21 2.61 10.32
C LYS A 174 -17.48 4.10 10.29
N THR A 175 -18.64 4.49 9.74
CA THR A 175 -19.02 5.90 9.55
C THR A 175 -17.90 6.74 8.92
N GLY A 176 -17.24 6.20 7.88
CA GLY A 176 -16.15 6.87 7.17
C GLY A 176 -14.80 6.94 7.92
N ARG A 177 -14.68 6.37 9.11
CA ARG A 177 -13.45 6.36 9.91
C ARG A 177 -12.89 4.94 10.04
N ILE A 178 -11.58 4.82 10.19
CA ILE A 178 -10.98 3.52 10.44
C ILE A 178 -11.44 2.97 11.79
N ALA A 179 -11.85 1.71 11.80
CA ALA A 179 -12.13 0.96 13.03
C ALA A 179 -11.01 -0.05 13.28
N LYS A 180 -11.02 -0.67 14.47
CA LYS A 180 -10.07 -1.72 14.86
C LYS A 180 -9.92 -2.78 13.76
N HIS A 181 -8.68 -3.17 13.50
CA HIS A 181 -8.34 -4.21 12.54
C HIS A 181 -9.00 -5.55 12.87
N ASP A 182 -9.27 -6.38 11.85
CA ASP A 182 -9.96 -7.66 12.05
C ASP A 182 -9.07 -8.73 12.69
N LYS A 183 -7.75 -8.64 12.47
CA LYS A 183 -6.74 -9.59 12.93
C LYS A 183 -5.56 -8.83 13.48
N LEU A 184 -4.76 -9.45 14.35
CA LEU A 184 -3.52 -8.86 14.83
C LEU A 184 -2.64 -8.40 13.65
N PRO A 185 -1.96 -7.24 13.77
CA PRO A 185 -1.03 -6.78 12.74
C PRO A 185 0.03 -7.83 12.44
N ILE A 186 0.47 -7.89 11.18
CA ILE A 186 1.73 -8.55 10.84
C ILE A 186 2.83 -7.56 11.15
N VAL A 187 3.85 -7.99 11.88
CA VAL A 187 5.02 -7.16 12.21
C VAL A 187 6.22 -7.68 11.43
N SER A 188 7.08 -6.79 10.92
CA SER A 188 8.35 -7.22 10.33
C SER A 188 9.22 -7.90 11.38
N ILE A 189 10.01 -8.90 10.98
CA ILE A 189 10.87 -9.65 11.90
C ILE A 189 12.04 -8.77 12.39
N GLU A 190 12.50 -7.87 11.54
CA GLU A 190 13.57 -6.93 11.79
C GLU A 190 13.12 -5.50 11.47
N PRO A 191 13.75 -4.49 12.10
CA PRO A 191 13.53 -3.11 11.72
C PRO A 191 14.29 -2.78 10.43
N TYR A 192 13.74 -1.87 9.63
CA TYR A 192 14.33 -1.40 8.38
C TYR A 192 14.90 0.00 8.52
N VAL A 193 15.85 0.31 7.64
CA VAL A 193 16.48 1.63 7.54
C VAL A 193 16.48 2.04 6.07
N PHE A 194 15.95 3.22 5.76
CA PHE A 194 15.91 3.77 4.41
C PHE A 194 16.97 4.88 4.26
N PRO A 195 18.16 4.58 3.71
CA PRO A 195 19.24 5.55 3.55
C PRO A 195 18.90 6.67 2.56
#